data_AF-A0A5K1GEZ2-F1
#
_entry.id   AF-A0A5K1GEZ2-F1
#
_cell.length_a   1.000
_cell.length_b   1.000
_cell.length_c   1.000
_cell.angle_alpha   90.00
_cell.angle_beta   90.00
_cell.angle_gamma   90.00
#
_symmetry.space_group_name_H-M   'P 1'
#
loop_
_entity.id
_entity.type
_entity.pdbx_description
1 polymer ?
#
loop_
_entity_poly.entity_id
_entity_poly.type
_entity_poly.pdbx_seq_one_letter_code
_entity_poly.pdbx_strand_id
1 'polypeptide(L)'
;GIYGYPIEIQALFFMALRCARRLLRAEGGGEGFIGMIDKRLRALRYHLRNYFWLDFQKLNNIYRYKMEEYSHTAVNKFNVNPESIPDWIFDFMPTNGGYFIGNVSPARMDFRWFALGNCMAILSSLATSEQSKAIMDLIEERWEELVGEMPLKVSYPALESHEWRIVTGCDPKNTRWSYHNGGSWP
;
A
#
# COMPACT_ATOMS: atom_id res chain seq x y z
N GLY A 1 9.24 0.32 10.43
CA GLY A 1 8.43 1.55 10.23
C GLY A 1 7.06 1.34 9.59
N ILE A 2 6.25 0.39 10.09
CA ILE A 2 4.90 0.12 9.57
C ILE A 2 3.77 0.81 10.38
N TYR A 3 4.10 1.81 11.19
CA TYR A 3 3.11 2.57 11.96
C TYR A 3 2.20 3.41 11.07
N GLY A 4 1.06 3.87 11.58
CA GLY A 4 0.09 4.67 10.84
C GLY A 4 -0.93 3.80 10.11
N TYR A 5 -0.96 3.87 8.77
CA TYR A 5 -1.99 3.23 7.96
C TYR A 5 -1.39 2.21 6.98
N PRO A 6 -0.74 1.13 7.45
CA PRO A 6 -0.10 0.16 6.57
C PRO A 6 -1.13 -0.57 5.69
N ILE A 7 -0.84 -0.72 4.40
CA ILE A 7 -1.75 -1.33 3.41
C ILE A 7 -2.25 -2.72 3.83
N GLU A 8 -1.40 -3.51 4.49
CA GLU A 8 -1.76 -4.85 4.98
C GLU A 8 -2.94 -4.82 5.94
N ILE A 9 -2.89 -3.93 6.95
CA ILE A 9 -4.00 -3.73 7.90
C ILE A 9 -5.22 -3.16 7.19
N GLN A 10 -5.04 -2.21 6.26
CA GLN A 10 -6.17 -1.62 5.53
C GLN A 10 -6.90 -2.65 4.65
N ALA A 11 -6.15 -3.50 3.94
CA ALA A 11 -6.70 -4.55 3.07
C ALA A 11 -7.39 -5.65 3.89
N LEU A 12 -6.76 -6.12 4.98
CA LEU A 12 -7.38 -7.07 5.91
C LEU A 12 -8.63 -6.49 6.56
N PHE A 13 -8.60 -5.23 6.99
CA PHE A 13 -9.76 -4.56 7.55
C PHE A 13 -10.90 -4.45 6.54
N PHE A 14 -10.60 -4.06 5.30
CA PHE A 14 -11.58 -4.02 4.22
C PHE A 14 -12.22 -5.39 3.98
N MET A 15 -11.42 -6.45 3.91
CA MET A 15 -11.93 -7.82 3.76
C MET A 15 -12.81 -8.23 4.94
N ALA A 16 -12.37 -7.96 6.17
CA ALA A 16 -13.12 -8.30 7.38
C ALA A 16 -14.48 -7.60 7.41
N LEU A 17 -14.54 -6.31 7.04
CA LEU A 17 -15.80 -5.57 6.93
C LEU A 17 -16.73 -6.18 5.87
N ARG A 18 -16.20 -6.60 4.72
CA ARG A 18 -17.01 -7.28 3.69
C ARG A 18 -17.57 -8.61 4.18
N CYS A 19 -16.77 -9.38 4.93
CA CYS A 19 -17.21 -10.64 5.52
C CYS A 19 -18.27 -10.39 6.59
N ALA A 20 -18.03 -9.47 7.52
CA ALA A 20 -18.97 -9.08 8.56
C ALA A 20 -20.31 -8.63 7.96
N ARG A 21 -20.29 -7.85 6.88
CA ARG A 21 -21.50 -7.41 6.17
C ARG A 21 -22.38 -8.56 5.67
N ARG A 22 -21.78 -9.69 5.32
CA ARG A 22 -22.48 -10.91 4.85
C ARG A 22 -22.95 -11.79 6.00
N LEU A 23 -22.24 -11.79 7.12
CA LEU A 23 -22.52 -12.66 8.26
C LEU A 23 -23.52 -12.05 9.26
N LEU A 24 -23.57 -10.72 9.35
CA LEU A 24 -24.48 -10.02 10.26
C LEU A 24 -25.92 -10.08 9.76
N ARG A 25 -26.83 -10.43 10.68
CA ARG A 25 -28.29 -10.36 10.48
C ARG A 25 -28.79 -8.97 10.88
N ALA A 26 -29.86 -8.49 10.25
CA ALA A 26 -30.42 -7.17 10.54
C ALA A 26 -31.16 -7.11 11.90
N GLU A 27 -31.68 -8.25 12.36
CA GLU A 27 -32.40 -8.39 13.61
C GLU A 27 -31.51 -8.13 14.85
N GLY A 28 -32.13 -7.78 15.97
CA GLY A 28 -31.43 -7.64 17.26
C GLY A 28 -30.44 -6.46 17.34
N GLY A 29 -30.64 -5.40 16.53
CA GLY A 29 -29.76 -4.23 16.49
C GLY A 29 -28.63 -4.31 15.44
N GLY A 30 -28.58 -5.36 14.64
CA GLY A 30 -27.58 -5.53 13.58
C GLY A 30 -27.69 -4.54 12.42
N GLU A 31 -28.88 -3.98 12.17
CA GLU A 31 -29.12 -2.98 11.12
C GLU A 31 -28.22 -1.74 11.26
N GLY A 32 -28.03 -1.24 12.49
CA GLY A 32 -27.15 -0.10 12.76
C GLY A 32 -25.69 -0.40 12.39
N PHE A 33 -25.20 -1.59 12.76
CA PHE A 33 -23.85 -2.02 12.40
C PHE A 33 -23.69 -2.20 10.89
N ILE A 34 -24.67 -2.79 10.22
CA ILE A 34 -24.71 -2.91 8.76
C ILE A 34 -24.55 -1.54 8.08
N GLY A 35 -25.31 -0.54 8.51
CA GLY A 35 -25.23 0.82 7.98
C GLY A 35 -23.85 1.46 8.18
N MET A 36 -23.24 1.27 9.36
CA MET A 36 -21.88 1.75 9.66
C MET A 36 -20.83 1.06 8.80
N ILE A 37 -20.93 -0.27 8.62
CA ILE A 37 -20.04 -1.05 7.77
C ILE A 37 -20.13 -0.57 6.32
N ASP A 38 -21.33 -0.40 5.78
CA ASP A 38 -21.53 0.05 4.40
C ASP A 38 -20.95 1.46 4.17
N LYS A 39 -21.11 2.37 5.14
CA LYS A 39 -20.50 3.71 5.09
C LYS A 39 -18.97 3.62 5.10
N ARG A 40 -18.39 2.79 5.98
CA ARG A 40 -16.93 2.63 6.08
C ARG A 40 -16.33 1.95 4.85
N LEU A 41 -16.98 0.93 4.29
CA LEU A 41 -16.55 0.25 3.07
C LEU A 41 -16.47 1.22 1.88
N ARG A 42 -17.47 2.10 1.72
CA ARG A 42 -17.44 3.14 0.67
C ARG A 42 -16.25 4.10 0.86
N ALA A 43 -16.05 4.60 2.07
CA ALA A 43 -14.96 5.52 2.38
C ALA A 43 -13.57 4.88 2.19
N LEU A 44 -13.36 3.65 2.69
CA LEU A 44 -12.10 2.93 2.55
C LEU A 44 -11.79 2.63 1.08
N ARG A 45 -12.78 2.17 0.31
CA ARG A 45 -12.59 1.90 -1.12
C ARG A 45 -12.14 3.15 -1.86
N TYR A 46 -12.81 4.27 -1.62
CA TYR A 46 -12.43 5.54 -2.23
C TYR A 46 -11.00 5.92 -1.81
N HIS A 47 -10.72 5.92 -0.50
CA HIS A 47 -9.44 6.37 0.02
C HIS A 47 -8.27 5.53 -0.52
N LEU A 48 -8.35 4.21 -0.42
CA LEU A 48 -7.27 3.31 -0.84
C LEU A 48 -7.05 3.36 -2.36
N ARG A 49 -8.12 3.33 -3.17
CA ARG A 49 -7.98 3.39 -4.64
C ARG A 49 -7.42 4.70 -5.15
N ASN A 50 -7.68 5.82 -4.47
CA ASN A 50 -7.23 7.13 -4.94
C ASN A 50 -5.86 7.53 -4.41
N TYR A 51 -5.52 7.13 -3.18
CA TYR A 51 -4.35 7.65 -2.48
C TYR A 51 -3.26 6.62 -2.22
N PHE A 52 -3.60 5.33 -2.09
CA PHE A 52 -2.60 4.27 -1.94
C PHE A 52 -2.17 3.69 -3.28
N TRP A 53 -2.99 3.83 -4.33
CA TRP A 53 -2.64 3.33 -5.65
C TRP A 53 -1.51 4.14 -6.28
N LEU A 54 -0.49 3.43 -6.78
CA LEU A 54 0.64 3.98 -7.48
C LEU A 54 0.91 3.18 -8.76
N ASP A 55 0.92 3.87 -9.88
CA ASP A 55 1.37 3.43 -11.19
C ASP A 55 2.31 4.51 -11.77
N PHE A 56 2.87 4.28 -12.96
CA PHE A 56 3.77 5.22 -13.62
C PHE A 56 3.18 6.64 -13.75
N GLN A 57 1.89 6.75 -14.08
CA GLN A 57 1.23 8.04 -14.24
C GLN A 57 1.05 8.74 -12.89
N LYS A 58 0.64 8.01 -11.84
CA LYS A 58 0.50 8.54 -10.47
C LYS A 58 1.84 8.96 -9.90
N LEU A 59 2.90 8.17 -10.09
CA LEU A 59 4.26 8.55 -9.67
C LEU A 59 4.69 9.86 -10.33
N ASN A 60 4.48 10.00 -11.64
CA ASN A 60 4.76 11.22 -12.39
C ASN A 60 3.97 12.45 -11.89
N ASN A 61 2.75 12.25 -11.42
CA ASN A 61 1.93 13.31 -10.83
C ASN A 61 2.44 13.72 -9.45
N ILE A 62 2.78 12.74 -8.60
CA ILE A 62 3.31 12.99 -7.24
C ILE A 62 4.66 13.71 -7.31
N TYR A 63 5.53 13.32 -8.25
CA TYR A 63 6.80 13.99 -8.51
C TYR A 63 6.64 15.48 -8.88
N ARG A 64 5.47 15.87 -9.41
CA ARG A 64 5.15 17.25 -9.81
C ARG A 64 4.26 17.98 -8.81
N TYR A 65 4.05 17.42 -7.61
CA TYR A 65 3.24 18.08 -6.59
C TYR A 65 3.81 19.43 -6.20
N LYS A 66 2.91 20.38 -5.96
CA LYS A 66 3.24 21.60 -5.25
C LYS A 66 3.05 21.37 -3.75
N MET A 67 3.86 22.05 -2.97
CA MET A 67 3.80 22.02 -1.51
C MET A 67 2.86 23.11 -0.98
N GLU A 68 2.44 22.94 0.27
CA GLU A 68 1.69 23.96 1.03
C GLU A 68 0.32 24.32 0.41
N GLU A 69 -0.30 23.37 -0.27
CA GLU A 69 -1.65 23.55 -0.83
C GLU A 69 -2.71 23.53 0.27
N TYR A 70 -3.19 24.70 0.69
CA TYR A 70 -4.25 24.83 1.69
C TYR A 70 -5.62 25.06 1.01
N SER A 71 -6.27 23.98 0.59
CA SER A 71 -7.62 24.03 0.00
C SER A 71 -8.33 22.67 -0.01
N HIS A 72 -9.68 22.69 0.04
CA HIS A 72 -10.50 21.51 -0.26
C HIS A 72 -10.29 20.98 -1.69
N THR A 73 -9.77 21.79 -2.61
CA THR A 73 -9.44 21.41 -4.00
C THR A 73 -7.96 21.08 -4.22
N ALA A 74 -7.14 21.04 -3.15
CA ALA A 74 -5.73 20.67 -3.23
C ALA A 74 -5.52 19.30 -3.92
N VAL A 75 -4.50 19.20 -4.76
CA VAL A 75 -4.05 17.95 -5.41
C VAL A 75 -3.17 17.18 -4.44
N ASN A 76 -2.22 17.84 -3.78
CA ASN A 76 -1.33 17.24 -2.79
C ASN A 76 -2.00 17.16 -1.41
N LYS A 77 -3.03 16.30 -1.29
CA LYS A 77 -3.87 16.18 -0.07
C LYS A 77 -3.12 15.88 1.22
N PHE A 78 -1.94 15.27 1.12
CA PHE A 78 -1.14 14.88 2.28
C PHE A 78 0.11 15.73 2.44
N ASN A 79 0.30 16.77 1.64
CA ASN A 79 1.49 17.62 1.67
C ASN A 79 2.80 16.80 1.61
N VAL A 80 2.85 15.82 0.71
CA VAL A 80 4.03 14.98 0.46
C VAL A 80 5.07 15.81 -0.27
N ASN A 81 6.30 15.83 0.24
CA ASN A 81 7.44 16.48 -0.41
C ASN A 81 7.93 15.63 -1.60
N PRO A 82 7.89 16.13 -2.86
CA PRO A 82 8.44 15.41 -4.00
C PRO A 82 9.92 15.04 -3.86
N GLU A 83 10.71 15.86 -3.16
CA GLU A 83 12.13 15.58 -2.91
C GLU A 83 12.36 14.42 -1.93
N SER A 84 11.30 13.98 -1.23
CA SER A 84 11.36 12.81 -0.34
C SER A 84 11.03 11.48 -1.03
N ILE A 85 10.72 11.52 -2.33
CA ILE A 85 10.47 10.30 -3.12
C ILE A 85 11.81 9.58 -3.29
N PRO A 86 11.92 8.29 -2.91
CA PRO A 86 13.19 7.58 -2.92
C PRO A 86 13.59 7.18 -4.35
N ASP A 87 14.85 7.38 -4.73
CA ASP A 87 15.32 7.21 -6.11
C ASP A 87 14.99 5.85 -6.74
N TRP A 88 15.07 4.77 -5.96
CA TRP A 88 14.81 3.41 -6.43
C TRP A 88 13.42 3.24 -7.08
N ILE A 89 12.44 4.06 -6.70
CA ILE A 89 11.06 3.92 -7.21
C ILE A 89 10.98 4.27 -8.70
N PHE A 90 11.82 5.17 -9.19
CA PHE A 90 11.81 5.60 -10.58
C PHE A 90 12.32 4.49 -11.51
N ASP A 91 13.32 3.72 -11.06
CA ASP A 91 13.84 2.57 -11.80
C ASP A 91 12.95 1.33 -11.62
N PHE A 92 12.34 1.18 -10.45
CA PHE A 92 11.47 0.05 -10.13
C PHE A 92 10.09 0.15 -10.80
N MET A 93 9.50 1.33 -10.92
CA MET A 93 8.14 1.47 -11.48
C MET A 93 8.14 1.17 -12.99
N PRO A 94 7.48 0.09 -13.45
CA PRO A 94 7.37 -0.20 -14.89
C PRO A 94 6.44 0.77 -15.61
N THR A 95 6.47 0.76 -16.94
CA THR A 95 5.51 1.53 -17.75
C THR A 95 4.11 0.94 -17.65
N ASN A 96 4.01 -0.40 -17.61
CA ASN A 96 2.75 -1.11 -17.39
C ASN A 96 2.78 -1.80 -16.04
N GLY A 97 1.79 -1.50 -15.21
CA GLY A 97 1.68 -2.08 -13.88
C GLY A 97 1.56 -1.02 -12.79
N GLY A 98 1.35 -1.49 -11.57
CA GLY A 98 1.16 -0.63 -10.41
C GLY A 98 0.77 -1.43 -9.18
N TYR A 99 0.78 -0.78 -8.03
CA TYR A 99 0.49 -1.43 -6.75
C TYR A 99 -0.05 -0.44 -5.72
N PHE A 100 -0.55 -0.98 -4.62
CA PHE A 100 -0.85 -0.19 -3.43
C PHE A 100 0.41 -0.02 -2.57
N ILE A 101 0.84 1.23 -2.37
CA ILE A 101 2.01 1.57 -1.57
C ILE A 101 1.83 1.20 -0.10
N GLY A 102 2.94 1.03 0.60
CA GLY A 102 2.98 0.55 1.97
C GLY A 102 2.19 1.39 2.95
N ASN A 103 2.19 2.72 2.81
CA ASN A 103 1.56 3.62 3.77
C ASN A 103 1.30 5.01 3.20
N VAL A 104 0.23 5.67 3.67
CA VAL A 104 -0.08 7.07 3.38
C VAL A 104 -0.51 7.76 4.66
N SER A 105 0.13 8.87 4.99
CA SER A 105 -0.16 9.69 6.17
C SER A 105 0.22 11.15 5.92
N PRO A 106 -0.19 12.10 6.76
CA PRO A 106 0.21 13.50 6.62
C PRO A 106 1.74 13.63 6.52
N ALA A 107 2.19 14.32 5.48
CA ALA A 107 3.59 14.54 5.10
C ALA A 107 4.44 13.27 4.88
N ARG A 108 3.83 12.09 4.72
CA ARG A 108 4.57 10.83 4.57
C ARG A 108 3.86 9.83 3.67
N MET A 109 4.59 9.36 2.67
CA MET A 109 4.26 8.17 1.87
C MET A 109 5.38 7.14 2.01
N ASP A 110 5.03 5.90 2.34
CA ASP A 110 5.96 4.78 2.31
C ASP A 110 5.76 4.04 1.00
N PHE A 111 6.66 4.29 0.06
CA PHE A 111 6.58 3.76 -1.30
C PHE A 111 6.87 2.26 -1.36
N ARG A 112 7.33 1.60 -0.30
CA ARG A 112 7.68 0.17 -0.38
C ARG A 112 6.47 -0.67 -0.78
N TRP A 113 6.72 -1.67 -1.63
CA TRP A 113 5.74 -2.69 -1.99
C TRP A 113 5.63 -3.71 -0.85
N PHE A 114 4.41 -4.14 -0.53
CA PHE A 114 4.14 -5.18 0.47
C PHE A 114 3.28 -6.27 -0.15
N ALA A 115 3.76 -7.51 -0.11
CA ALA A 115 3.12 -8.65 -0.75
C ALA A 115 1.70 -8.88 -0.24
N LEU A 116 1.55 -9.07 1.08
CA LEU A 116 0.26 -9.45 1.66
C LEU A 116 -0.80 -8.37 1.43
N GLY A 117 -0.45 -7.10 1.61
CA GLY A 117 -1.38 -5.99 1.36
C GLY A 117 -1.92 -5.97 -0.06
N ASN A 118 -1.07 -6.17 -1.06
CA ASN A 118 -1.49 -6.20 -2.47
C ASN A 118 -2.29 -7.46 -2.81
N CYS A 119 -1.87 -8.63 -2.32
CA CYS A 119 -2.61 -9.88 -2.51
C CYS A 119 -4.02 -9.79 -1.90
N MET A 120 -4.12 -9.31 -0.65
CA MET A 120 -5.40 -9.13 0.02
C MET A 120 -6.26 -8.06 -0.63
N ALA A 121 -5.66 -7.03 -1.23
CA ALA A 121 -6.41 -6.03 -1.99
C ALA A 121 -7.09 -6.65 -3.23
N ILE A 122 -6.42 -7.57 -3.93
CA ILE A 122 -7.01 -8.34 -5.04
C ILE A 122 -8.11 -9.27 -4.51
N LEU A 123 -7.80 -10.15 -3.56
CA LEU A 123 -8.72 -11.18 -3.07
C LEU A 123 -10.00 -10.59 -2.45
N SER A 124 -9.88 -9.46 -1.76
CA SER A 124 -11.02 -8.77 -1.16
C SER A 124 -11.82 -7.91 -2.14
N SER A 125 -11.44 -7.87 -3.43
CA SER A 125 -11.92 -6.93 -4.45
C SER A 125 -11.89 -5.46 -4.00
N LEU A 126 -10.91 -5.12 -3.18
CA LEU A 126 -10.55 -3.73 -2.91
C LEU A 126 -9.95 -3.12 -4.17
N ALA A 127 -9.02 -3.79 -4.82
CA ALA A 127 -8.50 -3.42 -6.14
C ALA A 127 -9.64 -3.46 -7.18
N THR A 128 -9.61 -2.57 -8.18
CA THR A 128 -10.42 -2.77 -9.40
C THR A 128 -9.85 -3.93 -10.23
N SER A 129 -10.58 -4.35 -11.26
CA SER A 129 -10.07 -5.37 -12.20
C SER A 129 -8.78 -4.90 -12.88
N GLU A 130 -8.72 -3.62 -13.27
CA GLU A 130 -7.56 -2.99 -13.90
C GLU A 130 -6.39 -2.90 -12.93
N GLN A 131 -6.62 -2.50 -11.68
CA GLN A 131 -5.58 -2.46 -10.64
C GLN A 131 -5.08 -3.85 -10.30
N SER A 132 -5.96 -4.85 -10.26
CA SER A 132 -5.57 -6.24 -10.00
C SER A 132 -4.68 -6.76 -11.12
N LYS A 133 -5.05 -6.51 -12.38
CA LYS A 133 -4.22 -6.84 -13.54
C LYS A 133 -2.88 -6.12 -13.47
N ALA A 134 -2.87 -4.82 -13.19
CA ALA A 134 -1.65 -4.02 -13.09
C ALA A 134 -0.70 -4.48 -11.96
N ILE A 135 -1.24 -5.04 -10.86
CA ILE A 135 -0.41 -5.68 -9.83
C ILE A 135 0.25 -6.96 -10.38
N MET A 136 -0.46 -7.75 -11.18
CA MET A 136 0.11 -8.95 -11.81
C MET A 136 1.14 -8.57 -12.88
N ASP A 137 0.83 -7.58 -13.73
CA ASP A 137 1.77 -7.05 -14.74
C ASP A 137 3.06 -6.55 -14.06
N LEU A 138 2.96 -5.85 -12.92
CA LEU A 138 4.12 -5.43 -12.11
C LEU A 138 4.94 -6.63 -11.61
N ILE A 139 4.29 -7.68 -11.09
CA ILE A 139 4.98 -8.88 -10.59
C ILE A 139 5.70 -9.60 -11.72
N GLU A 140 5.11 -9.67 -12.90
CA GLU A 140 5.75 -10.24 -14.09
C GLU A 140 6.95 -9.40 -14.55
N GLU A 141 6.80 -8.08 -14.62
CA GLU A 141 7.88 -7.18 -15.06
C GLU A 141 9.03 -7.07 -14.05
N ARG A 142 8.75 -7.23 -12.74
CA ARG A 142 9.72 -7.14 -11.63
C ARG A 142 9.88 -8.47 -10.89
N TRP A 143 9.85 -9.56 -11.65
CA TRP A 143 9.88 -10.92 -11.11
C TRP A 143 11.14 -11.17 -10.27
N GLU A 144 12.31 -10.75 -10.76
CA GLU A 144 13.57 -10.95 -10.06
C GLU A 144 13.63 -10.20 -8.72
N GLU A 145 13.11 -8.98 -8.67
CA GLU A 145 13.07 -8.16 -7.46
C GLU A 145 12.05 -8.64 -6.43
N LEU A 146 10.84 -9.03 -6.88
CA LEU A 146 9.71 -9.37 -6.01
C LEU A 146 9.62 -10.85 -5.65
N VAL A 147 10.17 -11.72 -6.50
CA VAL A 147 10.16 -13.18 -6.34
C VAL A 147 11.59 -13.72 -6.28
N GLY A 148 12.38 -13.51 -7.34
CA GLY A 148 13.68 -14.13 -7.53
C GLY A 148 13.58 -15.67 -7.50
N GLU A 149 14.55 -16.33 -6.88
CA GLU A 149 14.59 -17.81 -6.79
C GLU A 149 13.66 -18.40 -5.71
N MET A 150 13.09 -17.57 -4.83
CA MET A 150 12.23 -18.02 -3.73
C MET A 150 11.01 -17.10 -3.57
N PRO A 151 9.81 -17.55 -3.99
CA PRO A 151 8.59 -16.81 -3.74
C PRO A 151 8.28 -16.77 -2.23
N LEU A 152 7.75 -15.68 -1.66
CA LEU A 152 7.60 -14.32 -2.21
C LEU A 152 8.29 -13.33 -1.27
N LYS A 153 8.84 -12.22 -1.77
CA LYS A 153 9.35 -11.16 -0.89
C LYS A 153 8.23 -10.63 -0.01
N VAL A 154 8.48 -10.46 1.30
CA VAL A 154 7.49 -9.86 2.21
C VAL A 154 7.26 -8.37 1.90
N SER A 155 8.33 -7.67 1.55
CA SER A 155 8.32 -6.27 1.13
C SER A 155 9.50 -5.95 0.21
N TYR A 156 9.40 -4.91 -0.60
CA TYR A 156 10.50 -4.44 -1.44
C TYR A 156 10.57 -2.91 -1.49
N PRO A 157 11.78 -2.30 -1.49
CA PRO A 157 13.08 -2.92 -1.18
C PRO A 157 13.31 -3.09 0.33
N ALA A 158 14.45 -3.68 0.69
CA ALA A 158 14.96 -3.67 2.05
C ALA A 158 15.49 -2.28 2.44
N LEU A 159 15.33 -1.91 3.71
CA LEU A 159 15.97 -0.76 4.32
C LEU A 159 17.44 -1.05 4.55
N GLU A 160 18.29 -0.09 4.23
CA GLU A 160 19.75 -0.22 4.31
C GLU A 160 20.37 0.94 5.10
N SER A 161 21.60 0.75 5.57
CA SER A 161 22.45 1.80 6.16
C SER A 161 21.72 2.69 7.19
N HIS A 162 21.55 3.99 6.89
CA HIS A 162 20.93 4.95 7.80
C HIS A 162 19.43 4.69 7.99
N GLU A 163 18.72 4.33 6.92
CA GLU A 163 17.30 4.00 7.02
C GLU A 163 17.07 2.80 7.92
N TRP A 164 17.89 1.74 7.77
CA TRP A 164 17.82 0.59 8.66
C TRP A 164 18.05 0.99 10.12
N ARG A 165 19.10 1.75 10.42
CA ARG A 165 19.40 2.20 11.79
C ARG A 165 18.24 2.97 12.41
N ILE A 166 17.67 3.93 11.67
CA ILE A 166 16.63 4.84 12.16
C ILE A 166 15.28 4.12 12.26
N VAL A 167 14.86 3.42 11.21
CA VAL A 167 13.50 2.88 11.08
C VAL A 167 13.30 1.59 11.86
N THR A 168 14.37 0.80 12.05
CA THR A 168 14.32 -0.46 12.80
C THR A 168 14.84 -0.31 14.23
N GLY A 169 15.57 0.77 14.55
CA GLY A 169 16.25 0.90 15.83
C GLY A 169 17.47 -0.01 15.94
N CYS A 170 18.19 -0.20 14.82
CA CYS A 170 19.33 -1.13 14.71
C CYS A 170 18.97 -2.59 15.05
N ASP A 171 17.78 -3.05 14.64
CA ASP A 171 17.29 -4.40 14.95
C ASP A 171 18.10 -5.48 14.19
N PRO A 172 18.88 -6.32 14.90
CA PRO A 172 19.76 -7.32 14.28
C PRO A 172 18.99 -8.48 13.63
N LYS A 173 17.69 -8.67 13.88
CA LYS A 173 16.88 -9.70 13.21
C LYS A 173 16.45 -9.25 11.82
N ASN A 174 16.32 -7.94 11.61
CA ASN A 174 15.81 -7.33 10.39
C ASN A 174 16.93 -6.65 9.59
N THR A 175 18.08 -7.32 9.44
CA THR A 175 19.18 -6.88 8.58
C THR A 175 18.75 -6.81 7.11
N ARG A 176 19.63 -6.31 6.24
CA ARG A 176 19.41 -6.23 4.79
C ARG A 176 18.92 -7.58 4.22
N TRP A 177 17.78 -7.56 3.51
CA TRP A 177 17.13 -8.72 2.87
C TRP A 177 16.82 -9.89 3.83
N SER A 178 16.60 -9.60 5.11
CA SER A 178 16.37 -10.61 6.15
C SER A 178 15.03 -10.42 6.84
N TYR A 179 14.39 -11.54 7.20
CA TYR A 179 13.15 -11.58 7.96
C TYR A 179 12.09 -10.59 7.41
N HIS A 180 11.63 -9.60 8.19
CA HIS A 180 10.63 -8.64 7.70
C HIS A 180 11.22 -7.56 6.77
N ASN A 181 12.54 -7.40 6.71
CA ASN A 181 13.21 -6.37 5.91
C ASN A 181 13.60 -6.91 4.53
N GLY A 182 12.60 -7.28 3.73
CA GLY A 182 12.78 -7.81 2.38
C GLY A 182 13.22 -9.28 2.30
N GLY A 183 13.00 -10.08 3.35
CA GLY A 183 13.14 -11.53 3.24
C GLY A 183 12.12 -12.15 2.29
N SER A 184 12.45 -13.32 1.72
CA SER A 184 11.48 -14.18 1.01
C SER A 184 10.78 -15.10 2.02
N TRP A 185 9.45 -15.18 1.96
CA TRP A 185 8.60 -15.95 2.87
C TRP A 185 7.80 -16.97 2.04
N PRO A 186 8.07 -18.29 2.20
CA PRO A 186 7.36 -19.36 1.50
C PRO A 186 5.89 -19.51 1.90
#